data_AF-A0A3P4AZQ9-F1
#
_entry.id   AF-A0A3P4AZQ9-F1
#
_cell.length_a   1.000
_cell.length_b   1.000
_cell.length_c   1.000
_cell.angle_alpha   90.00
_cell.angle_beta   90.00
_cell.angle_gamma   90.00
#
_symmetry.space_group_name_H-M   'P 1'
#
loop_
_entity.id
_entity.type
_entity.pdbx_description
1 polymer ?
#
loop_
_entity_poly.entity_id
_entity_poly.type
_entity_poly.pdbx_seq_one_letter_code
_entity_poly.pdbx_strand_id
1 'polypeptide(L)'
;MPESGAPRERPLPDAPAAAGPPGFFREFTDFLAFVRRPRLGPRLPRAPASVRGPGGWRFLGTQEWLGGLKGPHFFQWLLVLWGINLLVLGPLAASVAFASGAERRLDVLHISWFHAVVWAPVLEEMLFRFGLRRPAAALWLLPILIAAMFMRPGLAAGASIAFACAAVAGVLAWRRQRWPWSVLRRYRSLFPWTFHLVTLAFAFLHLANFRLGESGWLILPLLVLPQWASGLVLGWMRVRFGILASIALHAMFNAGPMALLWVLQHYAPAWLDG
;
A
#
# COMPACT_ATOMS: atom_id res chain seq x y z
N MET A 1 7.98 -70.39 7.29
CA MET A 1 7.67 -69.09 6.67
C MET A 1 7.81 -68.01 7.74
N PRO A 2 8.72 -67.03 7.61
CA PRO A 2 8.76 -65.92 8.54
C PRO A 2 7.84 -64.80 8.04
N GLU A 3 6.92 -64.35 8.88
CA GLU A 3 6.06 -63.19 8.63
C GLU A 3 6.90 -61.92 8.54
N SER A 4 6.82 -61.23 7.42
CA SER A 4 7.43 -59.92 7.19
C SER A 4 6.66 -58.84 7.96
N GLY A 5 7.22 -58.40 9.08
CA GLY A 5 6.72 -57.23 9.81
C GLY A 5 6.89 -55.96 8.97
N ALA A 6 5.79 -55.48 8.37
CA ALA A 6 5.75 -54.17 7.73
C ALA A 6 6.00 -53.06 8.77
N PRO A 7 6.78 -52.02 8.44
CA PRO A 7 7.02 -50.91 9.37
C PRO A 7 5.73 -50.14 9.61
N ARG A 8 5.31 -50.01 10.87
CA ARG A 8 4.21 -49.14 11.29
C ARG A 8 4.56 -47.69 10.93
N GLU A 9 3.90 -47.14 9.91
CA GLU A 9 3.95 -45.72 9.60
C GLU A 9 3.48 -44.94 10.85
N ARG A 10 4.38 -44.18 11.46
CA ARG A 10 4.01 -43.21 12.49
C ARG A 10 3.20 -42.11 11.81
N PRO A 11 1.96 -41.82 12.26
CA PRO A 11 1.23 -40.67 11.75
C PRO A 11 2.09 -39.42 11.95
N LEU A 12 2.34 -38.69 10.87
CA LEU A 12 2.94 -37.36 10.96
C LEU A 12 2.03 -36.51 11.86
N PRO A 13 2.57 -35.76 12.83
CA PRO A 13 1.74 -34.92 13.69
C PRO A 13 0.91 -33.97 12.82
N ASP A 14 -0.39 -33.91 13.12
CA ASP A 14 -1.32 -33.02 12.43
C ASP A 14 -0.72 -31.63 12.33
N ALA A 15 -0.62 -31.12 11.11
CA ALA A 15 -0.17 -29.75 10.89
C ALA A 15 -1.02 -28.83 11.78
N PRO A 16 -0.40 -27.94 12.59
CA PRO A 16 -1.16 -27.10 13.50
C PRO A 16 -2.23 -26.36 12.71
N ALA A 17 -3.49 -26.49 13.16
CA ALA A 17 -4.64 -25.87 12.53
C ALA A 17 -4.32 -24.41 12.20
N ALA A 18 -4.54 -24.02 10.94
CA ALA A 18 -4.26 -22.68 10.48
C ALA A 18 -5.02 -21.69 11.37
N ALA A 19 -4.30 -21.02 12.27
CA ALA A 19 -4.89 -20.03 13.16
C ALA A 19 -5.62 -18.99 12.30
N GLY A 20 -6.90 -18.77 12.58
CA GLY A 20 -7.73 -17.79 11.88
C GLY A 20 -7.09 -16.39 11.88
N PRO A 21 -7.59 -15.47 11.02
CA PRO A 21 -7.08 -14.11 10.98
C PRO A 21 -7.10 -13.48 12.39
N PRO A 22 -6.03 -12.78 12.80
CA PRO A 22 -5.96 -12.16 14.11
C PRO A 22 -7.11 -11.15 14.25
N GLY A 23 -7.83 -11.16 15.38
CA GLY A 23 -8.87 -10.14 15.61
C GLY A 23 -8.32 -8.72 15.48
N PHE A 24 -9.18 -7.76 15.10
CA PHE A 24 -8.77 -6.39 14.78
C PHE A 24 -7.84 -5.72 15.81
N PHE A 25 -8.07 -5.90 17.11
CA PHE A 25 -7.17 -5.38 18.16
C PHE A 25 -5.73 -5.93 18.06
N ARG A 26 -5.56 -7.20 17.68
CA ARG A 26 -4.24 -7.79 17.45
C ARG A 26 -3.58 -7.22 16.19
N GLU A 27 -4.35 -6.92 15.15
CA GLU A 27 -3.84 -6.20 13.98
C GLU A 27 -3.40 -4.79 14.34
N PHE A 28 -4.22 -4.05 15.09
CA PHE A 28 -3.93 -2.69 15.50
C PHE A 28 -2.68 -2.61 16.39
N THR A 29 -2.54 -3.54 17.34
CA THR A 29 -1.33 -3.64 18.17
C THR A 29 -0.10 -4.07 17.35
N ASP A 30 -0.24 -4.97 16.38
CA ASP A 30 0.85 -5.29 15.45
C ASP A 30 1.24 -4.08 14.60
N PHE A 31 0.28 -3.28 14.14
CA PHE A 31 0.52 -2.03 13.43
C PHE A 31 1.31 -1.04 14.29
N LEU A 32 0.89 -0.79 15.53
CA LEU A 32 1.62 0.12 16.44
C LEU A 32 3.05 -0.37 16.71
N ALA A 33 3.23 -1.67 16.96
CA ALA A 33 4.54 -2.26 17.15
C ALA A 33 5.40 -2.17 15.87
N PHE A 34 4.77 -2.36 14.71
CA PHE A 34 5.42 -2.28 13.41
C PHE A 34 5.84 -0.85 13.07
N VAL A 35 5.02 0.16 13.29
CA VAL A 35 5.39 1.57 13.06
C VAL A 35 6.58 1.97 13.92
N ARG A 36 6.68 1.46 15.16
CA ARG A 36 7.83 1.73 16.03
C ARG A 36 9.10 1.01 15.56
N ARG A 37 8.98 -0.22 15.08
CA ARG A 37 10.11 -1.05 14.63
C ARG A 37 9.71 -1.90 13.41
N PRO A 38 9.73 -1.30 12.20
CA PRO A 38 9.30 -2.00 10.99
C PRO A 38 10.17 -3.21 10.72
N ARG A 39 9.56 -4.33 10.37
CA ARG A 39 10.30 -5.57 10.04
C ARG A 39 9.62 -6.32 8.91
N LEU A 40 10.41 -6.94 8.03
CA LEU A 40 9.93 -7.80 6.93
C LEU A 40 9.21 -9.09 7.39
N GLY A 41 8.90 -9.21 8.69
CA GLY A 41 8.40 -10.39 9.39
C GLY A 41 7.22 -11.08 8.69
N PRO A 42 6.79 -12.25 9.20
CA PRO A 42 5.86 -13.11 8.48
C PRO A 42 4.57 -12.36 8.11
N ARG A 43 4.00 -12.77 6.98
CA ARG A 43 2.67 -12.30 6.53
C ARG A 43 1.59 -12.77 7.51
N LEU A 44 0.48 -12.05 7.55
CA LEU A 44 -0.72 -12.35 8.32
C LEU A 44 -1.88 -12.62 7.34
N PRO A 45 -2.67 -13.70 7.49
CA PRO A 45 -2.45 -14.83 8.39
C PRO A 45 -1.17 -15.60 8.02
N ARG A 46 -0.61 -16.37 8.96
CA ARG A 46 0.52 -17.27 8.66
C ARG A 46 0.02 -18.41 7.76
N ALA A 47 0.02 -18.19 6.45
CA ALA A 47 -0.21 -19.28 5.51
C ALA A 47 0.91 -20.33 5.68
N PRO A 48 0.61 -21.64 5.64
CA PRO A 48 1.62 -22.67 5.56
C PRO A 48 2.59 -22.33 4.42
N ALA A 49 3.89 -22.37 4.71
CA ALA A 49 4.91 -22.13 3.71
C ALA A 49 4.71 -23.15 2.57
N SER A 50 4.18 -22.68 1.45
CA SER A 50 3.86 -23.43 0.23
C SER A 50 2.72 -24.45 0.30
N VAL A 51 1.59 -24.09 -0.30
CA VAL A 51 0.70 -25.08 -0.93
C VAL A 51 1.26 -25.33 -2.33
N ARG A 52 1.73 -26.55 -2.62
CA ARG A 52 1.92 -27.01 -4.00
C ARG A 52 0.53 -27.18 -4.59
N GLY A 53 0.18 -26.43 -5.64
CA GLY A 53 -1.01 -26.80 -6.41
C GLY A 53 -0.72 -27.94 -7.37
N PRO A 54 -1.76 -28.45 -8.05
CA PRO A 54 -1.61 -29.48 -9.07
C PRO A 54 -0.62 -29.00 -10.14
N GLY A 55 0.43 -29.78 -10.40
CA GLY A 55 1.44 -29.46 -11.44
C GLY A 55 2.73 -28.76 -10.98
N GLY A 56 3.04 -28.69 -9.68
CA GLY A 56 4.37 -28.28 -9.20
C GLY A 56 4.67 -26.77 -9.26
N TRP A 57 3.71 -25.94 -9.68
CA TRP A 57 3.80 -24.49 -9.60
C TRP A 57 3.84 -24.02 -8.14
N ARG A 58 4.89 -23.30 -7.74
CA ARG A 58 5.00 -22.71 -6.39
C ARG A 58 4.11 -21.45 -6.30
N PHE A 59 3.07 -21.49 -5.46
CA PHE A 59 2.09 -20.43 -5.16
C PHE A 59 2.66 -19.17 -4.46
N LEU A 60 3.96 -18.91 -4.58
CA LEU A 60 4.62 -17.73 -3.98
C LEU A 60 4.17 -16.42 -4.63
N GLY A 61 3.78 -16.45 -5.92
CA GLY A 61 3.22 -15.29 -6.62
C GLY A 61 1.82 -14.94 -6.13
N THR A 62 0.98 -15.92 -5.87
CA THR A 62 -0.40 -15.72 -5.41
C THR A 62 -0.45 -15.11 -4.03
N GLN A 63 0.46 -15.47 -3.11
CA GLN A 63 0.51 -14.87 -1.77
C GLN A 63 1.03 -13.41 -1.75
N GLU A 64 1.89 -13.05 -2.71
CA GLU A 64 2.40 -11.68 -2.86
C GLU A 64 1.30 -10.69 -3.24
N TRP A 65 0.42 -11.15 -4.13
CA TRP A 65 -0.66 -10.38 -4.75
C TRP A 65 -2.01 -10.64 -4.08
N LEU A 66 -2.54 -11.86 -4.17
CA LEU A 66 -3.90 -12.23 -3.77
C LEU A 66 -4.02 -12.72 -2.32
N GLY A 67 -2.95 -13.26 -1.73
CA GLY A 67 -3.00 -13.94 -0.43
C GLY A 67 -3.39 -13.06 0.76
N GLY A 68 -3.26 -11.74 0.62
CA GLY A 68 -3.65 -10.78 1.64
C GLY A 68 -5.11 -10.36 1.62
N LEU A 69 -5.88 -10.62 0.55
CA LEU A 69 -7.22 -10.03 0.41
C LEU A 69 -8.26 -10.57 1.40
N LYS A 70 -8.07 -11.78 1.93
CA LYS A 70 -8.97 -12.37 2.93
C LYS A 70 -8.46 -12.21 4.37
N GLY A 71 -7.35 -11.50 4.55
CA GLY A 71 -6.61 -11.42 5.82
C GLY A 71 -7.07 -10.29 6.74
N PRO A 72 -6.95 -9.01 6.32
CA PRO A 72 -7.11 -7.88 7.21
C PRO A 72 -8.57 -7.47 7.36
N HIS A 73 -8.84 -6.81 8.48
CA HIS A 73 -10.13 -6.20 8.79
C HIS A 73 -10.29 -4.87 8.00
N PHE A 74 -10.45 -4.94 6.67
CA PHE A 74 -10.46 -3.78 5.76
C PHE A 74 -11.40 -2.67 6.18
N PHE A 75 -12.64 -3.01 6.54
CA PHE A 75 -13.64 -2.02 6.91
C PHE A 75 -13.25 -1.26 8.18
N GLN A 76 -12.75 -1.96 9.19
CA GLN A 76 -12.27 -1.34 10.43
C GLN A 76 -11.07 -0.43 10.18
N TRP A 77 -10.12 -0.86 9.34
CA TRP A 77 -9.00 -0.01 8.93
C TRP A 77 -9.45 1.21 8.15
N LEU A 78 -10.46 1.07 7.29
CA LEU A 78 -11.06 2.18 6.56
C LEU A 78 -11.70 3.19 7.52
N LEU A 79 -12.45 2.73 8.53
CA LEU A 79 -13.01 3.59 9.57
C LEU A 79 -11.93 4.29 10.40
N VAL A 80 -10.84 3.61 10.75
CA VAL A 80 -9.70 4.24 11.44
C VAL A 80 -9.08 5.33 10.57
N LEU A 81 -8.81 5.03 9.30
CA LEU A 81 -8.22 5.98 8.37
C LEU A 81 -9.12 7.18 8.15
N TRP A 82 -10.40 6.99 7.85
CA TRP A 82 -11.34 8.09 7.69
C TRP A 82 -11.55 8.86 8.99
N GLY A 83 -11.68 8.19 10.14
CA GLY A 83 -11.84 8.87 11.42
C GLY A 83 -10.66 9.79 11.73
N ILE A 84 -9.42 9.30 11.62
CA ILE A 84 -8.23 10.11 11.88
C ILE A 84 -8.09 11.24 10.84
N ASN A 85 -8.32 10.96 9.56
CA ASN A 85 -8.13 11.95 8.50
C ASN A 85 -9.25 13.00 8.45
N LEU A 86 -10.51 12.63 8.61
CA LEU A 86 -11.63 13.58 8.50
C LEU A 86 -11.82 14.40 9.78
N LEU A 87 -11.56 13.81 10.96
CA LEU A 87 -11.85 14.48 12.24
C LEU A 87 -10.65 15.21 12.83
N VAL A 88 -9.41 14.85 12.45
CA VAL A 88 -8.19 15.39 13.06
C VAL A 88 -7.24 15.96 12.02
N LEU A 89 -6.69 15.12 11.16
CA LEU A 89 -5.56 15.52 10.29
C LEU A 89 -6.01 16.41 9.12
N GLY A 90 -7.20 16.20 8.58
CA GLY A 90 -7.78 16.98 7.49
C GLY A 90 -8.09 18.41 7.92
N PRO A 91 -8.83 18.63 9.03
CA PRO A 91 -9.02 19.96 9.60
C PRO A 91 -7.68 20.65 9.91
N LEU A 92 -6.72 19.93 10.52
CA LEU A 92 -5.38 20.47 10.77
C LEU A 92 -4.68 20.89 9.47
N ALA A 93 -4.68 20.04 8.44
CA ALA A 93 -4.06 20.37 7.16
C ALA A 93 -4.76 21.55 6.47
N ALA A 94 -6.09 21.66 6.59
CA ALA A 94 -6.84 22.82 6.09
C ALA A 94 -6.46 24.11 6.85
N SER A 95 -6.35 24.07 8.18
CA SER A 95 -5.92 25.21 9.00
C SER A 95 -4.49 25.63 8.66
N VAL A 96 -3.57 24.68 8.47
CA VAL A 96 -2.20 24.97 8.05
C VAL A 96 -2.17 25.57 6.64
N ALA A 97 -2.97 25.05 5.71
CA ALA A 97 -3.03 25.57 4.34
C ALA A 97 -3.54 27.02 4.33
N PHE A 98 -4.58 27.31 5.10
CA PHE A 98 -5.08 28.67 5.30
C PHE A 98 -4.01 29.58 5.91
N ALA A 99 -3.34 29.14 6.99
CA ALA A 99 -2.33 29.92 7.69
C ALA A 99 -1.05 30.17 6.85
N SER A 100 -0.67 29.24 5.99
CA SER A 100 0.50 29.40 5.10
C SER A 100 0.16 30.07 3.76
N GLY A 101 -1.11 30.36 3.48
CA GLY A 101 -1.58 30.79 2.16
C GLY A 101 -1.33 29.73 1.07
N ALA A 102 -1.30 28.44 1.44
CA ALA A 102 -1.14 27.36 0.47
C ALA A 102 -2.50 27.03 -0.17
N GLU A 103 -2.56 27.12 -1.49
CA GLU A 103 -3.78 26.83 -2.26
C GLU A 103 -3.73 25.41 -2.84
N ARG A 104 -4.87 24.73 -2.97
CA ARG A 104 -4.91 23.44 -3.67
C ARG A 104 -4.79 23.68 -5.17
N ARG A 105 -3.78 23.08 -5.79
CA ARG A 105 -3.55 23.13 -7.25
C ARG A 105 -4.51 22.25 -8.03
N LEU A 106 -4.89 21.11 -7.43
CA LEU A 106 -5.78 20.14 -8.05
C LEU A 106 -7.23 20.49 -7.72
N ASP A 107 -8.01 20.72 -8.77
CA ASP A 107 -9.45 20.79 -8.64
C ASP A 107 -10.02 19.36 -8.52
N VAL A 108 -10.24 18.95 -7.28
CA VAL A 108 -10.70 17.60 -6.92
C VAL A 108 -12.06 17.28 -7.57
N LEU A 109 -12.86 18.30 -7.88
CA LEU A 109 -14.20 18.16 -8.45
C LEU A 109 -14.17 17.69 -9.91
N HIS A 110 -13.06 17.92 -10.62
CA HIS A 110 -12.89 17.57 -12.03
C HIS A 110 -11.99 16.35 -12.25
N ILE A 111 -11.45 15.76 -11.18
CA ILE A 111 -10.67 14.52 -11.28
C ILE A 111 -11.60 13.35 -11.58
N SER A 112 -11.31 12.63 -12.66
CA SER A 112 -12.01 11.39 -13.02
C SER A 112 -11.92 10.36 -11.89
N TRP A 113 -13.06 9.77 -11.52
CA TRP A 113 -13.17 8.69 -10.54
C TRP A 113 -12.19 7.53 -10.81
N PHE A 114 -12.03 7.13 -12.08
CA PHE A 114 -11.08 6.11 -12.46
C PHE A 114 -9.65 6.49 -12.04
N HIS A 115 -9.27 7.75 -12.24
CA HIS A 115 -7.93 8.23 -11.90
C HIS A 115 -7.72 8.23 -10.37
N ALA A 116 -8.66 8.78 -9.62
CA ALA A 116 -8.54 8.93 -8.17
C ALA A 116 -8.66 7.60 -7.40
N VAL A 117 -9.55 6.70 -7.84
CA VAL A 117 -9.91 5.48 -7.10
C VAL A 117 -9.15 4.25 -7.60
N VAL A 118 -8.76 4.21 -8.88
CA VAL A 118 -8.10 3.03 -9.46
C VAL A 118 -6.67 3.33 -9.84
N TRP A 119 -6.44 4.29 -10.74
CA TRP A 119 -5.13 4.50 -11.34
C TRP A 119 -4.09 5.02 -10.34
N ALA A 120 -4.39 6.09 -9.60
CA ALA A 120 -3.48 6.68 -8.63
C ALA A 120 -3.11 5.68 -7.51
N PRO A 121 -4.06 4.97 -6.86
CA PRO A 121 -3.72 3.93 -5.90
C PRO A 121 -2.82 2.85 -6.49
N VAL A 122 -3.10 2.32 -7.69
CA VAL A 122 -2.23 1.30 -8.30
C VAL A 122 -0.81 1.85 -8.51
N LEU A 123 -0.69 3.02 -9.11
CA LEU A 123 0.60 3.63 -9.44
C LEU A 123 1.41 3.95 -8.18
N GLU A 124 0.81 4.59 -7.19
CA GLU A 124 1.46 4.98 -5.94
C GLU A 124 1.87 3.75 -5.10
N GLU A 125 1.02 2.73 -5.01
CA GLU A 125 1.37 1.49 -4.33
C GLU A 125 2.52 0.75 -5.04
N MET A 126 2.53 0.75 -6.39
CA MET A 126 3.66 0.19 -7.14
C MET A 126 4.94 0.98 -6.91
N LEU A 127 4.87 2.30 -6.98
CA LEU A 127 6.04 3.19 -6.90
C LEU A 127 6.68 3.16 -5.52
N PHE A 128 5.87 3.29 -4.47
CA PHE A 128 6.39 3.42 -3.11
C PHE A 128 6.49 2.08 -2.38
N ARG A 129 5.52 1.17 -2.54
CA ARG A 129 5.34 0.04 -1.62
C ARG A 129 5.74 -1.30 -2.22
N PHE A 130 5.74 -1.47 -3.54
CA PHE A 130 6.16 -2.73 -4.16
C PHE A 130 7.59 -3.11 -3.77
N GLY A 131 8.51 -2.15 -3.81
CA GLY A 131 9.93 -2.31 -3.48
C GLY A 131 10.23 -2.72 -2.05
N LEU A 132 9.34 -2.45 -1.09
CA LEU A 132 9.54 -2.81 0.32
C LEU A 132 9.78 -4.32 0.53
N ARG A 133 9.16 -5.18 -0.28
CA ARG A 133 9.43 -6.63 -0.26
C ARG A 133 10.22 -7.12 -1.48
N ARG A 134 10.39 -6.29 -2.50
CA ARG A 134 11.02 -6.64 -3.80
C ARG A 134 11.99 -5.53 -4.27
N PRO A 135 13.04 -5.21 -3.49
CA PRO A 135 13.91 -4.07 -3.80
C PRO A 135 14.62 -4.21 -5.14
N ALA A 136 15.02 -5.43 -5.52
CA ALA A 136 15.63 -5.73 -6.83
C ALA A 136 14.75 -5.30 -8.01
N ALA A 137 13.46 -5.63 -7.95
CA ALA A 137 12.51 -5.34 -9.00
C ALA A 137 12.12 -3.86 -9.02
N ALA A 138 12.08 -3.22 -7.84
CA ALA A 138 11.79 -1.79 -7.74
C ALA A 138 12.82 -0.93 -8.46
N LEU A 139 14.12 -1.26 -8.42
CA LEU A 139 15.14 -0.49 -9.14
C LEU A 139 14.89 -0.39 -10.65
N TRP A 140 14.32 -1.44 -11.25
CA TRP A 140 13.95 -1.44 -12.66
C TRP A 140 12.60 -0.76 -12.92
N LEU A 141 11.63 -0.92 -12.02
CA LEU A 141 10.30 -0.34 -12.17
C LEU A 141 10.26 1.16 -11.91
N LEU A 142 11.08 1.65 -10.98
CA LEU A 142 11.06 3.04 -10.53
C LEU A 142 11.11 4.05 -11.69
N PRO A 143 12.06 3.99 -12.64
CA PRO A 143 12.09 4.95 -13.74
C PRO A 143 10.84 4.89 -14.62
N ILE A 144 10.29 3.69 -14.84
CA ILE A 144 9.07 3.48 -15.63
C ILE A 144 7.85 4.07 -14.94
N LEU A 145 7.69 3.79 -13.63
CA LEU A 145 6.56 4.28 -12.85
C LEU A 145 6.63 5.80 -12.63
N ILE A 146 7.83 6.36 -12.44
CA ILE A 146 8.04 7.81 -12.40
C ILE A 146 7.64 8.43 -13.75
N ALA A 147 8.09 7.88 -14.87
CA ALA A 147 7.72 8.38 -16.20
C ALA A 147 6.19 8.33 -16.41
N ALA A 148 5.55 7.22 -16.03
CA ALA A 148 4.10 7.07 -16.11
C ALA A 148 3.33 8.08 -15.23
N MET A 149 3.91 8.52 -14.10
CA MET A 149 3.30 9.51 -13.20
C MET A 149 3.28 10.92 -13.79
N PHE A 150 4.26 11.28 -14.64
CA PHE A 150 4.33 12.59 -15.28
C PHE A 150 3.58 12.66 -16.62
N MET A 151 3.08 11.53 -17.15
CA MET A 151 2.28 11.52 -18.37
C MET A 151 0.87 12.05 -18.11
N ARG A 152 0.44 13.05 -18.90
CA ARG A 152 -0.89 13.67 -18.75
C ARG A 152 -2.02 12.70 -19.17
N PRO A 153 -3.20 12.76 -18.51
CA PRO A 153 -4.40 12.07 -18.94
C PRO A 153 -4.76 12.38 -20.41
N GLY A 154 -4.87 11.36 -21.27
CA GLY A 154 -5.15 11.47 -22.72
C GLY A 154 -4.89 10.16 -23.47
N LEU A 155 -4.75 10.17 -24.81
CA LEU A 155 -4.28 8.97 -25.57
C LEU A 155 -2.91 8.47 -25.06
N ALA A 156 -2.08 9.39 -24.55
CA ALA A 156 -0.84 9.10 -23.84
C ALA A 156 -1.05 8.35 -22.52
N ALA A 157 -2.22 8.46 -21.88
CA ALA A 157 -2.55 7.72 -20.66
C ALA A 157 -2.90 6.25 -20.92
N GLY A 158 -3.54 5.94 -22.06
CA GLY A 158 -3.68 4.55 -22.50
C GLY A 158 -2.31 3.89 -22.70
N ALA A 159 -1.36 4.63 -23.30
CA ALA A 159 0.01 4.19 -23.45
C ALA A 159 0.77 4.10 -22.11
N SER A 160 0.56 5.03 -21.16
CA SER A 160 1.18 4.97 -19.83
C SER A 160 0.65 3.81 -19.00
N ILE A 161 -0.65 3.50 -19.10
CA ILE A 161 -1.28 2.31 -18.52
C ILE A 161 -0.68 1.05 -19.14
N ALA A 162 -0.62 0.97 -20.46
CA ALA A 162 -0.02 -0.17 -21.15
C ALA A 162 1.46 -0.36 -20.78
N PHE A 163 2.23 0.73 -20.67
CA PHE A 163 3.64 0.71 -20.32
C PHE A 163 3.87 0.31 -18.85
N ALA A 164 3.07 0.82 -17.92
CA ALA A 164 3.11 0.41 -16.51
C ALA A 164 2.69 -1.06 -16.35
N CYS A 165 1.65 -1.50 -17.05
CA CYS A 165 1.22 -2.90 -17.08
C CYS A 165 2.29 -3.81 -17.68
N ALA A 166 2.95 -3.40 -18.77
CA ALA A 166 4.06 -4.13 -19.37
C ALA A 166 5.28 -4.21 -18.45
N ALA A 167 5.58 -3.13 -17.71
CA ALA A 167 6.66 -3.10 -16.72
C ALA A 167 6.37 -4.03 -15.54
N VAL A 168 5.14 -3.99 -15.01
CA VAL A 168 4.68 -4.91 -13.96
C VAL A 168 4.72 -6.36 -14.46
N ALA A 169 4.23 -6.63 -15.68
CA ALA A 169 4.29 -7.95 -16.30
C ALA A 169 5.74 -8.42 -16.50
N GLY A 170 6.63 -7.53 -16.94
CA GLY A 170 8.07 -7.77 -17.07
C GLY A 170 8.71 -8.15 -15.74
N VAL A 171 8.35 -7.47 -14.65
CA VAL A 171 8.81 -7.83 -13.30
C VAL A 171 8.22 -9.15 -12.80
N LEU A 172 6.96 -9.44 -13.11
CA LEU A 172 6.34 -10.73 -12.80
C LEU A 172 6.96 -11.88 -13.59
N ALA A 173 7.48 -11.61 -14.79
CA ALA A 173 8.23 -12.52 -15.63
C ALA A 173 9.71 -12.64 -15.19
N TRP A 174 10.28 -11.58 -14.60
CA TRP A 174 11.64 -11.52 -14.05
C TRP A 174 11.75 -12.30 -12.72
N ARG A 175 11.47 -13.60 -12.77
CA ARG A 175 11.36 -14.50 -11.61
C ARG A 175 12.70 -14.96 -11.02
N ARG A 176 13.82 -14.57 -11.63
CA ARG A 176 15.12 -15.22 -11.38
C ARG A 176 16.14 -14.41 -10.58
N GLN A 177 15.97 -13.11 -10.40
CA GLN A 177 16.96 -12.33 -9.67
C GLN A 177 16.76 -12.45 -8.16
N ARG A 178 17.57 -13.31 -7.56
CA ARG A 178 17.69 -13.44 -6.10
C ARG A 178 18.89 -12.63 -5.66
N TRP A 179 18.67 -11.65 -4.79
CA TRP A 179 19.78 -10.96 -4.15
C TRP A 179 20.59 -11.94 -3.30
N PRO A 180 21.93 -11.79 -3.27
CA PRO A 180 22.76 -12.62 -2.41
C PRO A 180 22.36 -12.43 -0.94
N TRP A 181 22.54 -13.48 -0.15
CA TRP A 181 22.11 -13.51 1.25
C TRP A 181 22.71 -12.39 2.11
N SER A 182 23.94 -11.96 1.80
CA SER A 182 24.60 -10.82 2.46
C SER A 182 23.83 -9.51 2.25
N VAL A 183 23.41 -9.23 1.01
CA VAL A 183 22.64 -8.03 0.68
C VAL A 183 21.25 -8.09 1.30
N LEU A 184 20.59 -9.26 1.31
CA LEU A 184 19.31 -9.43 1.99
C LEU A 184 19.42 -9.21 3.51
N ARG A 185 20.50 -9.66 4.16
CA ARG A 185 20.74 -9.40 5.58
C ARG A 185 20.93 -7.91 5.86
N ARG A 186 21.71 -7.22 5.04
CA ARG A 186 21.90 -5.76 5.14
C ARG A 186 20.58 -5.00 4.90
N TYR A 187 19.80 -5.43 3.91
CA TYR A 187 18.49 -4.83 3.66
C TYR A 187 17.55 -5.00 4.86
N ARG A 188 17.56 -6.17 5.50
CA ARG A 188 16.76 -6.41 6.72
C ARG A 188 17.14 -5.49 7.88
N SER A 189 18.41 -5.15 8.06
CA SER A 189 18.83 -4.20 9.11
C SER A 189 18.50 -2.75 8.75
N LEU A 190 18.50 -2.39 7.47
CA LEU A 190 18.12 -1.06 6.98
C LEU A 190 16.60 -0.87 6.81
N PHE A 191 15.83 -1.96 6.82
CA PHE A 191 14.40 -1.94 6.53
C PHE A 191 13.58 -0.94 7.38
N PRO A 192 13.82 -0.74 8.69
CA PRO A 192 13.15 0.31 9.46
C PRO A 192 13.28 1.69 8.82
N TRP A 193 14.49 2.06 8.44
CA TRP A 193 14.78 3.34 7.78
C TRP A 193 14.17 3.40 6.39
N THR A 194 14.33 2.33 5.59
CA THR A 194 13.73 2.26 4.25
C THR A 194 12.22 2.44 4.30
N PHE A 195 11.55 1.79 5.25
CA PHE A 195 10.11 1.91 5.43
C PHE A 195 9.70 3.36 5.71
N HIS A 196 10.28 4.00 6.72
CA HIS A 196 9.90 5.37 7.08
C HIS A 196 10.26 6.38 6.00
N LEU A 197 11.41 6.25 5.35
CA LEU A 197 11.82 7.14 4.26
C LEU A 197 10.88 7.02 3.06
N VAL A 198 10.49 5.81 2.68
CA VAL A 198 9.51 5.58 1.61
C VAL A 198 8.14 6.17 1.97
N THR A 199 7.67 5.96 3.21
CA THR A 199 6.40 6.52 3.67
C THR A 199 6.42 8.05 3.74
N LEU A 200 7.55 8.64 4.14
CA LEU A 200 7.74 10.10 4.13
C LEU A 200 7.83 10.63 2.69
N ALA A 201 8.55 9.97 1.79
CA ALA A 201 8.61 10.36 0.38
C ALA A 201 7.23 10.35 -0.28
N PHE A 202 6.40 9.34 0.03
CA PHE A 202 5.00 9.30 -0.36
C PHE A 202 4.23 10.53 0.15
N ALA A 203 4.36 10.86 1.43
CA ALA A 203 3.69 12.02 2.01
C ALA A 203 4.16 13.33 1.35
N PHE A 204 5.48 13.54 1.24
CA PHE A 204 6.03 14.76 0.66
C PHE A 204 5.72 14.93 -0.83
N LEU A 205 5.59 13.84 -1.60
CA LEU A 205 5.13 13.95 -2.99
C LEU A 205 3.79 14.68 -3.09
N HIS A 206 2.91 14.54 -2.08
CA HIS A 206 1.61 15.19 -2.06
C HIS A 206 1.68 16.70 -1.78
N LEU A 207 2.83 17.26 -1.39
CA LEU A 207 3.01 18.72 -1.42
C LEU A 207 2.86 19.28 -2.83
N ALA A 208 3.11 18.50 -3.89
CA ALA A 208 2.91 18.91 -5.27
C ALA A 208 1.44 19.21 -5.61
N ASN A 209 0.49 18.77 -4.77
CA ASN A 209 -0.94 19.06 -4.91
C ASN A 209 -1.28 20.48 -4.43
N PHE A 210 -0.33 21.20 -3.84
CA PHE A 210 -0.50 22.56 -3.33
C PHE A 210 0.35 23.54 -4.14
N ARG A 211 -0.15 24.76 -4.31
CA ARG A 211 0.65 25.95 -4.60
C ARG A 211 1.09 26.50 -3.25
N LEU A 212 2.37 26.35 -2.94
CA LEU A 212 2.94 26.78 -1.67
C LEU A 212 3.04 28.31 -1.69
N GLY A 213 2.55 28.97 -0.64
CA GLY A 213 2.71 30.41 -0.46
C GLY A 213 4.17 30.80 -0.21
N GLU A 214 4.45 32.11 -0.23
CA GLU A 214 5.81 32.63 0.02
C GLU A 214 6.25 32.49 1.49
N SER A 215 5.30 32.26 2.41
CA SER A 215 5.52 32.16 3.85
C SER A 215 5.13 30.78 4.41
N GLY A 216 5.65 30.44 5.60
CA GLY A 216 5.20 29.23 6.30
C GLY A 216 5.91 27.92 5.93
N TRP A 217 7.10 27.96 5.32
CA TRP A 217 7.88 26.76 4.96
C TRP A 217 8.08 25.77 6.13
N LEU A 218 8.18 26.28 7.36
CA LEU A 218 8.34 25.48 8.57
C LEU A 218 7.09 24.65 8.92
N ILE A 219 5.89 25.13 8.56
CA ILE A 219 4.62 24.44 8.86
C ILE A 219 4.14 23.56 7.70
N LEU A 220 4.73 23.68 6.50
CA LEU A 220 4.38 22.85 5.34
C LEU A 220 4.48 21.34 5.58
N PRO A 221 5.43 20.79 6.36
CA PRO A 221 5.43 19.36 6.68
C PRO A 221 4.14 18.90 7.38
N LEU A 222 3.39 19.79 8.04
CA LEU A 222 2.12 19.47 8.67
C LEU A 222 0.99 19.25 7.65
N LEU A 223 1.07 19.84 6.45
CA LEU A 223 0.09 19.67 5.38
C LEU A 223 -0.03 18.22 4.90
N VAL A 224 1.06 17.46 5.03
CA VAL A 224 1.14 16.08 4.53
C VAL A 224 0.98 15.03 5.62
N LEU A 225 0.60 15.43 6.85
CA LEU A 225 0.28 14.50 7.92
C LEU A 225 -0.84 13.50 7.58
N PRO A 226 -1.94 13.91 6.90
CA PRO A 226 -2.95 12.95 6.43
C PRO A 226 -2.34 11.82 5.60
N GLN A 227 -1.48 12.18 4.63
CA GLN A 227 -0.83 11.28 3.71
C GLN A 227 0.25 10.45 4.41
N TRP A 228 0.98 11.03 5.36
CA TRP A 228 1.95 10.30 6.16
C TRP A 228 1.28 9.22 7.01
N ALA A 229 0.19 9.56 7.72
CA ALA A 229 -0.58 8.62 8.53
C ALA A 229 -1.17 7.48 7.69
N SER A 230 -1.83 7.81 6.58
CA SER A 230 -2.32 6.80 5.63
C SER A 230 -1.19 5.95 5.06
N GLY A 231 -0.04 6.57 4.77
CA GLY A 231 1.13 5.88 4.25
C GLY A 231 1.77 4.88 5.22
N LEU A 232 1.67 5.12 6.53
CA LEU A 232 2.09 4.16 7.56
C LEU A 232 1.20 2.92 7.55
N VAL A 233 -0.13 3.10 7.51
CA VAL A 233 -1.11 2.01 7.48
C VAL A 233 -0.97 1.20 6.19
N LEU A 234 -0.93 1.86 5.03
CA LEU A 234 -0.76 1.20 3.73
C LEU A 234 0.60 0.48 3.64
N GLY A 235 1.67 1.08 4.13
CA GLY A 235 2.98 0.43 4.18
C GLY A 235 2.99 -0.83 5.08
N TRP A 236 2.32 -0.77 6.23
CA TRP A 236 2.11 -1.96 7.08
C TRP A 236 1.25 -3.01 6.37
N MET A 237 0.15 -2.60 5.74
CA MET A 237 -0.77 -3.45 4.99
C MET A 237 -0.04 -4.20 3.87
N ARG A 238 0.80 -3.48 3.12
CA ARG A 238 1.70 -4.01 2.11
C ARG A 238 2.59 -5.12 2.64
N VAL A 239 3.22 -4.88 3.78
CA VAL A 239 4.22 -5.78 4.35
C VAL A 239 3.54 -6.98 4.99
N ARG A 240 2.42 -6.81 5.69
CA ARG A 240 1.75 -7.92 6.40
C ARG A 240 0.82 -8.74 5.50
N PHE A 241 0.06 -8.10 4.62
CA PHE A 241 -1.00 -8.77 3.87
C PHE A 241 -0.65 -8.86 2.39
N GLY A 242 -0.10 -7.81 1.78
CA GLY A 242 0.39 -7.87 0.40
C GLY A 242 0.06 -6.63 -0.42
N ILE A 243 0.53 -6.61 -1.66
CA ILE A 243 0.44 -5.39 -2.47
C ILE A 243 -1.00 -5.08 -2.87
N LEU A 244 -1.79 -6.10 -3.25
CA LEU A 244 -3.18 -5.87 -3.63
C LEU A 244 -4.07 -5.49 -2.44
N ALA A 245 -3.77 -6.00 -1.24
CA ALA A 245 -4.45 -5.55 -0.02
C ALA A 245 -4.19 -4.06 0.24
N SER A 246 -2.95 -3.62 0.03
CA SER A 246 -2.60 -2.20 0.12
C SER A 246 -3.33 -1.35 -0.93
N ILE A 247 -3.33 -1.79 -2.20
CA ILE A 247 -4.08 -1.13 -3.29
C ILE A 247 -5.57 -1.06 -3.00
N ALA A 248 -6.17 -2.17 -2.55
CA ALA A 248 -7.60 -2.22 -2.26
C ALA A 248 -7.97 -1.26 -1.13
N LEU A 249 -7.22 -1.27 -0.02
CA LEU A 249 -7.46 -0.33 1.09
C LEU A 249 -7.29 1.13 0.63
N HIS A 250 -6.28 1.41 -0.19
CA HIS A 250 -6.03 2.75 -0.71
C HIS A 250 -7.16 3.22 -1.66
N ALA A 251 -7.59 2.37 -2.59
CA ALA A 251 -8.73 2.62 -3.46
C ALA A 251 -10.01 2.91 -2.66
N MET A 252 -10.30 2.09 -1.65
CA MET A 252 -11.44 2.29 -0.76
C MET A 252 -11.32 3.60 0.03
N PHE A 253 -10.12 3.91 0.53
CA PHE A 253 -9.85 5.15 1.26
C PHE A 253 -10.11 6.38 0.39
N ASN A 254 -9.70 6.38 -0.87
CA ASN A 254 -9.94 7.47 -1.82
C ASN A 254 -11.40 7.56 -2.28
N ALA A 255 -12.09 6.43 -2.41
CA ALA A 255 -13.48 6.40 -2.85
C ALA A 255 -14.43 7.12 -1.88
N GLY A 256 -14.16 7.09 -0.57
CA GLY A 256 -15.00 7.73 0.44
C GLY A 256 -15.12 9.25 0.27
N PRO A 257 -14.01 10.01 0.34
CA PRO A 257 -14.02 11.45 0.11
C PRO A 257 -14.54 11.84 -1.29
N MET A 258 -14.22 11.05 -2.33
CA MET A 258 -14.78 11.28 -3.68
C MET A 258 -16.32 11.15 -3.69
N ALA A 259 -16.86 10.13 -3.03
CA ALA A 259 -18.31 9.95 -2.90
C ALA A 259 -18.94 11.07 -2.08
N LEU A 260 -18.31 11.48 -0.97
CA LEU A 260 -18.79 12.59 -0.15
C LEU A 260 -18.85 13.90 -0.95
N LEU A 261 -17.77 14.25 -1.67
CA LEU A 261 -17.72 15.44 -2.50
C LEU A 261 -18.77 15.39 -3.61
N TRP A 262 -18.91 14.24 -4.29
CA TRP A 262 -19.94 14.05 -5.30
C TRP A 262 -21.35 14.26 -4.74
N VAL A 263 -21.66 13.70 -3.55
CA VAL A 263 -22.95 13.92 -2.87
C VAL A 263 -23.16 15.40 -2.56
N LEU A 264 -22.16 16.07 -1.98
CA LEU A 264 -22.24 17.50 -1.66
C LEU A 264 -22.48 18.35 -2.90
N GLN A 265 -21.81 18.05 -4.02
CA GLN A 265 -22.03 18.76 -5.28
C GLN A 265 -23.45 18.63 -5.82
N HIS A 266 -24.04 17.44 -5.72
CA HIS A 266 -25.35 17.16 -6.34
C HIS A 266 -26.52 17.54 -5.43
N TYR A 267 -26.35 17.45 -4.12
CA TYR A 267 -27.45 17.58 -3.16
C TYR A 267 -27.28 18.75 -2.17
N ALA A 268 -26.09 19.33 -2.06
CA ALA A 268 -25.80 20.42 -1.12
C ALA A 268 -24.74 21.41 -1.66
N PRO A 269 -24.86 21.92 -2.90
CA PRO A 269 -23.80 22.71 -3.54
C PRO A 269 -23.44 23.99 -2.77
N ALA A 270 -24.39 24.57 -2.04
CA ALA A 270 -24.18 25.75 -1.19
C ALA A 270 -23.10 25.55 -0.10
N TRP A 271 -22.75 24.31 0.25
CA TRP A 271 -21.68 24.00 1.21
C TRP A 271 -20.28 23.96 0.58
N LEU A 272 -20.19 24.00 -0.75
CA LEU A 272 -18.93 23.97 -1.50
C LEU A 272 -18.50 25.36 -2.00
N ASP A 273 -19.44 26.29 -2.10
CA ASP A 273 -19.22 27.66 -2.60
C ASP A 273 -18.83 28.67 -1.48
N GLY A 274 -18.62 28.19 -0.25
CA GLY A 274 -18.33 28.98 0.96
C GLY A 274 -16.92 28.87 1.47
#